data_AF-A0A5D2F2B8-F1
#
_entry.id   AF-A0A5D2F2B8-F1
#
_cell.length_a   1.000
_cell.length_b   1.000
_cell.length_c   1.000
_cell.angle_alpha   90.00
_cell.angle_beta   90.00
_cell.angle_gamma   90.00
#
_symmetry.space_group_name_H-M   'P 1'
#
loop_
_entity.id
_entity.type
_entity.pdbx_description
1 polymer ?
#
loop_
_entity_poly.entity_id
_entity_poly.type
_entity_poly.pdbx_seq_one_letter_code
_entity_poly.pdbx_strand_id
1 'polypeptide(L)'
;MDTTSLPAVVIDNGSWYYICKIGFTGNVELSFIQPTVVAYSAGVMADLDFFIGDEALTRSRSSNNYNIIHPIKHGKVDNWDAME
;
A
#
# COMPACT_ATOMS: atom_id res chain seq x y z
N MET A 1 -27.84 11.06 4.26
CA MET A 1 -27.37 10.27 3.11
C MET A 1 -27.46 8.82 3.49
N ASP A 2 -28.09 8.00 2.65
CA ASP A 2 -28.09 6.55 2.82
C ASP A 2 -26.69 6.02 2.48
N THR A 3 -26.01 5.44 3.46
CA THR A 3 -24.65 4.91 3.29
C THR A 3 -24.62 3.66 2.41
N THR A 4 -25.76 3.02 2.17
CA THR A 4 -25.87 1.85 1.28
C THR A 4 -25.83 2.21 -0.22
N SER A 5 -25.93 3.51 -0.54
CA SER A 5 -25.88 4.03 -1.92
C SER A 5 -24.45 4.42 -2.37
N LEU A 6 -23.44 4.30 -1.53
CA LEU A 6 -22.06 4.64 -1.91
C LEU A 6 -21.49 3.55 -2.84
N PRO A 7 -20.75 3.91 -3.90
CA PRO A 7 -20.13 2.92 -4.77
C PRO A 7 -19.06 2.13 -4.01
N ALA A 8 -19.00 0.82 -4.22
CA ALA A 8 -18.00 -0.03 -3.59
C ALA A 8 -16.58 0.32 -4.07
N VAL A 9 -15.60 0.28 -3.15
CA VAL A 9 -14.17 0.40 -3.47
C VAL A 9 -13.68 -0.94 -4.00
N VAL A 10 -12.94 -0.90 -5.11
CA VAL A 10 -12.26 -2.05 -5.71
C VAL A 10 -10.77 -1.88 -5.50
N ILE A 11 -10.13 -2.88 -4.90
CA ILE A 11 -8.70 -2.89 -4.60
C ILE A 11 -8.06 -4.14 -5.23
N ASP A 12 -7.14 -3.94 -6.17
CA ASP A 12 -6.30 -4.99 -6.76
C ASP A 12 -4.89 -4.88 -6.16
N ASN A 13 -4.61 -5.73 -5.18
CA ASN A 13 -3.31 -5.82 -4.49
C ASN A 13 -2.37 -6.74 -5.27
N GLY A 14 -1.96 -6.30 -6.45
CA GLY A 14 -1.13 -7.09 -7.36
C GLY A 14 0.33 -7.22 -6.91
N SER A 15 0.92 -8.40 -7.10
CA SER A 15 2.37 -8.59 -6.95
C SER A 15 3.17 -8.26 -8.23
N TRP A 16 2.50 -8.28 -9.38
CA TRP A 16 3.16 -8.00 -10.67
C TRP A 16 3.47 -6.51 -10.76
N TYR A 17 4.76 -6.20 -10.88
CA TYR A 17 5.33 -4.85 -10.71
C TYR A 17 5.19 -4.20 -9.32
N TYR A 18 4.72 -4.93 -8.30
CA TYR A 18 4.47 -4.39 -6.95
C TYR A 18 3.57 -3.14 -6.98
N ILE A 19 2.41 -3.22 -7.63
CA ILE A 19 1.47 -2.11 -7.78
C ILE A 19 0.10 -2.48 -7.21
N CYS A 20 -0.43 -1.60 -6.36
CA CYS A 20 -1.81 -1.57 -5.92
C CYS A 20 -2.62 -0.64 -6.81
N LYS A 21 -3.78 -1.11 -7.28
CA LYS A 21 -4.74 -0.31 -8.05
C LYS A 21 -6.02 -0.16 -7.24
N ILE A 22 -6.53 1.06 -7.16
CA ILE A 22 -7.70 1.39 -6.36
C ILE A 22 -8.67 2.20 -7.21
N GLY A 23 -9.96 1.89 -7.11
CA GLY A 23 -11.01 2.64 -7.78
C GLY A 23 -12.37 2.38 -7.16
N PHE A 24 -13.41 2.98 -7.75
CA PHE A 24 -14.79 2.73 -7.38
C PHE A 24 -15.49 1.91 -8.46
N THR A 25 -16.46 1.10 -8.05
CA THR A 25 -17.28 0.32 -8.97
C THR A 25 -17.97 1.23 -9.99
N GLY A 26 -17.89 0.85 -11.27
CA GLY A 26 -18.45 1.63 -12.38
C GLY A 26 -17.51 2.68 -12.97
N ASN A 27 -16.34 2.93 -12.38
CA ASN A 27 -15.32 3.78 -12.99
C ASN A 27 -14.71 3.10 -14.23
N VAL A 28 -14.46 3.90 -15.27
CA VAL A 28 -13.70 3.45 -16.46
C VAL A 28 -12.20 3.45 -16.19
N GLU A 29 -11.72 4.39 -15.38
CA GLU A 29 -10.31 4.55 -15.03
C GLU A 29 -10.07 4.32 -13.53
N LEU A 30 -8.82 3.98 -13.20
CA LEU A 30 -8.38 3.81 -11.82
C LEU A 30 -8.31 5.16 -11.12
N SER A 31 -8.73 5.20 -9.86
CA SER A 31 -8.60 6.42 -9.04
C SER A 31 -7.17 6.59 -8.52
N PHE A 32 -6.51 5.49 -8.16
CA PHE A 32 -5.14 5.49 -7.71
C PHE A 32 -4.38 4.27 -8.22
N ILE A 33 -3.10 4.49 -8.48
CA ILE A 33 -2.10 3.47 -8.78
C ILE A 33 -0.89 3.82 -7.91
N GLN A 34 -0.51 2.93 -6.99
CA GLN A 34 0.63 3.17 -6.10
C GLN A 34 1.44 1.90 -5.89
N PRO A 35 2.73 1.99 -5.55
CA PRO A 35 3.52 0.81 -5.19
C PRO A 35 2.95 0.05 -3.97
N THR A 36 2.94 -1.27 -4.01
CA THR A 36 2.58 -2.13 -2.86
C THR A 36 3.80 -2.34 -1.98
N VAL A 37 4.13 -1.33 -1.19
CA VAL A 37 5.29 -1.31 -0.29
C VAL A 37 4.97 -0.55 0.98
N VAL A 38 5.66 -0.92 2.06
CA VAL A 38 5.63 -0.20 3.34
C VAL A 38 7.06 0.10 3.77
N ALA A 39 7.29 1.29 4.34
CA ALA A 39 8.56 1.67 4.94
C ALA A 39 8.35 1.86 6.45
N TYR A 40 9.07 1.10 7.28
CA TYR A 40 9.00 1.23 8.74
C TYR A 40 10.26 1.89 9.29
N SER A 41 10.07 2.79 10.26
CA SER A 41 11.16 3.32 11.07
C SER A 41 11.73 2.23 11.97
N ALA A 42 13.07 2.15 12.07
CA ALA A 42 13.74 1.18 12.95
C ALA A 42 13.58 1.45 14.46
N GLY A 43 12.77 2.46 14.84
CA GLY A 43 12.57 2.90 16.23
C GLY A 43 11.41 2.20 16.96
N VAL A 44 11.27 2.53 18.25
CA VAL A 44 10.28 1.96 19.20
C VAL A 44 8.81 2.21 18.79
N MET A 45 8.55 3.10 17.84
CA MET A 45 7.20 3.45 17.36
C MET A 45 6.96 3.03 15.91
N ALA A 46 7.55 1.91 15.46
CA ALA A 46 7.41 1.43 14.08
C ALA A 46 5.94 1.35 13.61
N ASP A 47 5.02 0.93 14.46
CA ASP A 47 3.58 0.84 14.14
C ASP A 47 2.90 2.20 13.87
N LEU A 48 3.51 3.31 14.28
CA LEU A 48 2.99 4.67 14.09
C LEU A 48 3.84 5.52 13.14
N ASP A 49 5.09 5.12 12.89
CA ASP A 49 6.05 5.81 12.00
C ASP A 49 6.36 4.93 10.80
N PHE A 50 5.37 4.86 9.90
CA PHE A 50 5.46 4.15 8.64
C PHE A 50 4.93 4.98 7.48
N PHE A 51 5.34 4.59 6.27
CA PHE A 51 4.86 5.16 5.01
C PHE A 51 4.47 4.04 4.07
N ILE A 52 3.58 4.32 3.11
CA ILE A 52 3.19 3.37 2.06
C ILE A 52 3.44 3.97 0.66
N GLY A 53 3.40 3.13 -0.37
CA GLY A 53 3.41 3.59 -1.76
C GLY A 53 4.67 4.38 -2.15
N ASP A 54 4.48 5.46 -2.90
CA ASP A 54 5.59 6.28 -3.38
C ASP A 54 6.32 7.01 -2.24
N GLU A 55 5.61 7.34 -1.15
CA GLU A 55 6.24 8.00 -0.01
C GLU A 55 7.21 7.04 0.70
N ALA A 56 6.83 5.77 0.87
CA ALA A 56 7.72 4.75 1.40
C ALA A 56 9.04 4.67 0.61
N LEU A 57 8.95 4.56 -0.73
CA LEU A 57 10.13 4.52 -1.61
C LEU A 57 10.96 5.80 -1.52
N THR A 58 10.33 6.95 -1.33
CA THR A 58 11.01 8.25 -1.22
C THR A 58 11.75 8.36 0.12
N ARG A 59 11.12 7.92 1.22
CA ARG A 59 11.68 7.96 2.57
C ARG A 59 12.85 7.00 2.73
N SER A 60 12.73 5.77 2.22
CA SER A 60 13.81 4.79 2.27
C SER A 60 15.04 5.20 1.47
N ARG A 61 14.88 6.00 0.42
CA ARG A 61 15.99 6.54 -0.37
C ARG A 61 16.64 7.76 0.26
N SER A 62 15.88 8.54 1.03
CA SER A 62 16.35 9.77 1.66
C SER A 62 16.94 9.56 3.05
N SER A 63 16.62 8.44 3.72
CA SER A 63 17.12 8.12 5.06
C SER A 63 17.29 6.61 5.24
N ASN A 64 18.40 6.21 5.85
CA ASN A 64 18.67 4.82 6.22
C ASN A 64 17.87 4.35 7.45
N ASN A 65 17.05 5.22 8.05
CA ASN A 65 16.23 4.86 9.21
C ASN A 65 14.96 4.08 8.84
N TYR A 66 14.62 4.03 7.54
CA TYR A 66 13.41 3.38 7.04
C TYR A 66 13.73 2.16 6.21
N ASN A 67 13.22 1.00 6.64
CA ASN A 67 13.38 -0.27 5.92
C ASN A 67 12.15 -0.56 5.06
N ILE A 68 12.36 -0.89 3.78
CA ILE A 68 11.29 -1.25 2.84
C ILE A 68 10.89 -2.71 3.00
N ILE A 69 9.59 -2.94 3.05
CA ILE A 69 8.95 -4.25 3.06
C ILE A 69 8.00 -4.35 1.86
N HIS A 70 8.11 -5.46 1.13
CA HIS A 70 7.15 -5.86 0.10
C HIS A 70 6.23 -6.94 0.70
N PRO A 71 5.00 -6.59 1.09
CA PRO A 71 4.11 -7.53 1.80
C PRO A 71 3.60 -8.65 0.89
N ILE A 72 3.60 -8.44 -0.43
CA ILE A 72 3.13 -9.41 -1.41
C ILE A 72 4.31 -9.88 -2.28
N LYS A 73 4.51 -11.19 -2.37
CA LYS A 73 5.49 -11.83 -3.26
C LYS A 73 4.81 -12.97 -4.01
N HIS A 74 5.12 -13.10 -5.31
CA HIS A 74 4.58 -14.18 -6.15
C HIS A 74 3.03 -14.33 -6.10
N GLY A 75 2.33 -13.20 -5.99
CA GLY A 75 0.86 -13.16 -5.96
C GLY A 75 0.22 -13.51 -4.62
N LYS A 76 1.01 -13.63 -3.54
CA LYS A 76 0.55 -14.01 -2.21
C LYS A 76 1.03 -13.02 -1.16
N VAL A 77 0.22 -12.80 -0.14
CA VAL A 77 0.65 -12.06 1.04
C VAL A 77 1.62 -12.93 1.83
N ASP A 78 2.87 -12.47 1.92
CA ASP A 78 3.96 -13.13 2.66
C ASP A 78 4.18 -12.49 4.04
N ASN A 79 3.78 -11.23 4.22
CA ASN A 79 3.81 -10.51 5.49
C ASN A 79 2.46 -9.81 5.73
N TRP A 80 1.66 -10.36 6.63
CA TRP A 80 0.32 -9.84 6.97
C TRP A 80 0.39 -8.58 7.83
N ASP A 81 1.36 -8.48 8.74
CA ASP A 81 1.54 -7.31 9.61
C ASP A 81 1.85 -6.05 8.78
N ALA A 82 2.55 -6.20 7.66
CA ALA A 82 2.82 -5.11 6.73
C ALA A 82 1.73 -4.90 5.67
N MET A 83 0.71 -5.74 5.62
CA MET A 83 -0.41 -5.64 4.68
C MET A 83 -1.62 -4.91 5.29
N GLU A 84 -1.78 -5.02 6.61
CA GLU A 84 -2.80 -4.31 7.40
C GLU A 84 -2.50 -2.80 7.49
#